data_AF-A0A370VUT1-F1
#
_entry.id   AF-A0A370VUT1-F1
#
_cell.length_a   1.000
_cell.length_b   1.000
_cell.length_c   1.000
_cell.angle_alpha   90.00
_cell.angle_beta   90.00
_cell.angle_gamma   90.00
#
_symmetry.space_group_name_H-M   'P 1'
#
loop_
_entity.id
_entity.type
_entity.pdbx_description
1 polymer ?
#
loop_
_entity_poly.entity_id
_entity_poly.type
_entity_poly.pdbx_seq_one_letter_code
_entity_poly.pdbx_strand_id
1 'polypeptide(L)' 'MPTSQPEASGPSEERCTPDDLLHARTGTEVSPEDIVLASGKDINARNLEWAKRKIEAEGPSALEKLLP' A
#
# COMPACT_ATOMS: atom_id res chain seq x y z
N MET A 1 32.86 -15.43 6.30
CA MET A 1 31.57 -15.33 7.00
C MET A 1 30.60 -16.27 6.31
N PRO A 2 30.06 -17.33 6.94
CA PRO A 2 28.94 -18.04 6.36
C PRO A 2 27.70 -17.14 6.51
N THR A 3 27.10 -16.73 5.40
CA THR A 3 25.77 -16.11 5.43
C THR A 3 24.77 -17.20 5.78
N SER A 4 24.04 -17.03 6.88
CA SER A 4 22.89 -17.87 7.20
C SER A 4 21.93 -17.83 6.02
N GLN A 5 21.84 -18.95 5.31
CA GLN A 5 20.88 -19.11 4.23
C GLN A 5 19.49 -19.08 4.86
N PRO A 6 18.54 -18.26 4.38
CA PRO A 6 17.17 -18.33 4.88
C PRO A 6 16.63 -19.73 4.56
N GLU A 7 15.94 -20.33 5.54
CA GLU A 7 15.25 -21.60 5.32
C GLU A 7 14.38 -21.51 4.06
N ALA A 8 14.42 -22.58 3.27
CA ALA A 8 13.80 -22.64 1.96
C ALA A 8 12.34 -22.19 2.02
N SER A 9 11.99 -21.15 1.25
CA SER A 9 10.60 -20.81 0.93
C SER A 9 10.03 -21.89 0.00
N GLY A 10 9.77 -23.07 0.55
CA GLY A 10 8.93 -24.08 -0.09
C GLY A 10 7.47 -23.62 -0.06
N PRO A 11 6.63 -24.04 -1.02
CA PRO A 11 5.19 -23.80 -0.93
C PRO A 11 4.69 -24.41 0.38
N SER A 12 4.11 -23.58 1.26
CA SER A 12 3.40 -24.08 2.44
C SER A 12 2.32 -25.04 1.98
N GLU A 13 2.30 -26.25 2.53
CA GLU A 13 1.22 -27.22 2.32
C GLU A 13 -0.12 -26.56 2.71
N GLU A 14 -0.87 -26.14 1.68
CA GLU A 14 -2.28 -25.78 1.65
C GLU A 14 -2.89 -25.17 2.92
N ARG A 15 -2.44 -23.97 3.28
CA ARG A 15 -3.22 -23.10 4.17
C ARG A 15 -3.31 -21.72 3.55
N CYS A 16 -4.49 -21.36 3.05
CA CYS A 16 -4.81 -19.97 2.75
C CYS A 16 -4.40 -19.13 3.97
N THR A 17 -3.70 -18.01 3.76
CA THR A 17 -3.38 -17.11 4.87
C THR A 17 -4.72 -16.66 5.48
N PRO A 18 -4.96 -16.93 6.77
CA PRO A 18 -6.20 -16.51 7.43
C PRO A 18 -6.45 -15.01 7.24
N ASP A 19 -7.69 -14.62 7.01
CA ASP A 19 -8.05 -13.22 6.75
C ASP A 19 -7.63 -12.29 7.90
N ASP A 20 -7.69 -12.75 9.14
CA ASP A 20 -7.23 -11.99 10.32
C ASP A 20 -5.71 -11.74 10.34
N LEU A 21 -4.93 -12.51 9.56
CA LEU A 21 -3.51 -12.29 9.33
C LEU A 21 -3.23 -11.48 8.06
N LEU A 22 -4.20 -11.38 7.15
CA LEU A 22 -4.09 -10.53 5.99
C LEU A 22 -4.10 -9.08 6.46
N HIS A 23 -3.05 -8.35 6.12
CA HIS A 23 -3.01 -6.90 6.28
C HIS A 23 -3.78 -6.25 5.13
N ALA A 24 -4.95 -6.81 4.79
CA ALA A 24 -5.91 -6.18 3.92
C ALA A 24 -6.37 -4.93 4.64
N ARG A 25 -5.96 -3.76 4.12
CA ARG A 25 -6.15 -2.45 4.72
C ARG A 25 -7.63 -2.17 4.95
N THR A 26 -8.17 -2.62 6.08
CA THR A 26 -9.56 -2.41 6.44
C THR A 26 -9.62 -1.13 7.25
N GLY A 27 -9.81 0.01 6.59
CA GLY A 27 -10.21 1.27 7.24
C GLY A 27 -9.11 2.16 7.83
N THR A 28 -7.83 2.06 7.42
CA THR A 28 -6.84 3.08 7.78
C THR A 28 -6.89 4.29 6.85
N GLU A 29 -6.59 5.47 7.39
CA GLU A 29 -6.55 6.75 6.68
C GLU A 29 -5.71 6.68 5.40
N VAL A 30 -6.23 7.19 4.29
CA VAL A 30 -5.51 7.24 3.00
C VAL A 30 -4.26 8.09 3.17
N SER A 31 -3.10 7.52 2.88
CA SER A 31 -1.83 8.24 2.96
C SER A 31 -1.55 8.98 1.64
N PRO A 32 -0.77 10.06 1.67
CA PRO A 32 -0.34 10.73 0.44
C PRO A 32 0.41 9.79 -0.52
N GLU A 33 1.14 8.80 0.01
CA GLU A 33 1.88 7.82 -0.79
C GLU A 33 0.94 6.93 -1.60
N ASP A 34 -0.18 6.50 -1.02
CA ASP A 34 -1.18 5.69 -1.71
C ASP A 34 -1.75 6.40 -2.94
N ILE A 35 -2.03 7.70 -2.79
CA ILE A 35 -2.56 8.54 -3.86
C ILE A 35 -1.53 8.70 -4.98
N VAL A 36 -0.25 8.89 -4.63
CA VAL A 36 0.83 9.00 -5.62
C VAL A 36 0.97 7.69 -6.40
N LEU A 37 1.03 6.55 -5.71
CA LEU A 37 1.18 5.23 -6.31
C LEU A 37 -0.02 4.85 -7.17
N ALA A 38 -1.25 5.05 -6.69
CA ALA A 38 -2.47 4.80 -7.46
C ALA A 38 -2.56 5.67 -8.72
N SER A 39 -1.97 6.87 -8.69
CA SER A 39 -1.90 7.76 -9.86
C SER A 39 -0.78 7.41 -10.86
N GLY A 40 0.02 6.37 -10.59
CA GLY A 40 1.14 5.96 -11.45
C GLY A 40 2.30 6.95 -11.48
N LYS A 41 2.45 7.79 -10.45
CA LYS A 41 3.53 8.79 -10.35
C LYS A 41 4.63 8.31 -9.41
N ASP A 42 5.84 8.83 -9.61
CA ASP A 42 6.96 8.58 -8.70
C ASP A 42 6.77 9.28 -7.35
N ILE A 43 7.27 8.64 -6.28
CA ILE A 43 7.32 9.22 -4.95
C ILE A 43 8.43 10.27 -4.90
N ASN A 44 8.02 11.53 -4.87
CA ASN A 44 8.90 12.68 -4.64
C ASN A 44 8.14 13.76 -3.85
N ALA A 45 8.86 14.72 -3.29
CA ALA A 45 8.27 15.76 -2.42
C ALA A 45 7.14 16.53 -3.10
N ARG A 46 7.26 16.85 -4.39
CA ARG A 46 6.23 17.58 -5.14
C ARG A 46 4.94 16.76 -5.27
N ASN A 47 5.06 15.48 -5.56
CA ASN A 47 3.92 14.59 -5.74
C ASN A 47 3.24 14.30 -4.39
N LEU A 48 4.00 14.19 -3.31
CA LEU A 48 3.45 14.05 -1.96
C LEU A 48 2.65 15.29 -1.53
N GLU A 49 3.15 16.50 -1.80
CA GLU A 49 2.41 17.75 -1.51
C GLU A 49 1.14 17.90 -2.37
N TRP A 50 1.16 17.40 -3.61
CA TRP A 50 -0.06 17.31 -4.40
C TRP A 50 -1.07 16.31 -3.79
N ALA A 51 -0.60 15.14 -3.37
CA ALA A 51 -1.44 14.11 -2.78
C ALA A 51 -2.08 14.53 -1.44
N LYS A 52 -1.32 15.21 -0.57
CA LYS A 52 -1.85 15.81 0.67
C LYS A 52 -3.02 16.75 0.40
N ARG A 53 -2.83 17.70 -0.52
CA ARG A 53 -3.90 18.63 -0.92
C ARG A 53 -5.13 17.93 -1.50
N LYS A 54 -4.92 16.83 -2.24
CA LYS A 54 -6.02 16.03 -2.79
C LYS A 54 -6.80 15.31 -1.69
N ILE A 55 -6.11 14.75 -0.69
CA ILE A 55 -6.75 14.13 0.48
C ILE A 55 -7.52 15.18 1.30
N GLU A 56 -6.95 16.37 1.51
CA GLU A 56 -7.67 17.46 2.19
C GLU A 56 -8.93 17.91 1.44
N ALA A 57 -8.88 17.94 0.11
CA ALA A 57 -10.00 18.39 -0.72
C ALA A 57 -11.11 17.32 -0.89
N GLU A 58 -10.73 16.05 -0.99
CA GLU A 58 -11.64 14.96 -1.38
C GLU A 58 -11.89 13.94 -0.26
N GLY A 59 -11.16 14.07 0.86
CA GLY A 59 -11.21 13.16 1.99
C GLY A 59 -10.77 11.74 1.63
N PRO A 60 -11.24 10.72 2.39
CA PRO A 60 -10.93 9.31 2.14
C PRO A 60 -11.31 8.81 0.74
N SER A 61 -12.27 9.46 0.09
CA SER A 61 -12.71 9.10 -1.27
C SER A 61 -11.74 9.57 -2.37
N ALA A 62 -10.66 10.28 -2.05
CA ALA A 62 -9.65 10.72 -3.01
C ALA A 62 -9.04 9.56 -3.81
N LEU A 63 -8.88 8.40 -3.17
CA LEU A 63 -8.31 7.20 -3.77
C LEU A 63 -9.33 6.50 -4.68
N GLU A 64 -10.56 6.35 -4.22
CA GLU A 64 -11.67 5.76 -4.99
C GLU A 64 -11.93 6.52 -6.30
N LYS A 65 -11.77 7.85 -6.31
CA LYS A 65 -11.93 8.68 -7.51
C LYS A 65 -10.78 8.57 -8.51
N LEU A 66 -9.63 8.05 -8.07
CA LEU A 66 -8.43 7.88 -8.90
C LEU A 66 -8.43 6.54 -9.63
N LEU A 67 -9.10 5.54 -9.04
CA LEU A 67 -9.22 4.21 -9.61
C LEU A 67 -10.45 4.18 -10.55
N PRO A 68 -10.33 3.59 -11.75
CA PRO A 68 -11.43 3.48 -12.72
C PRO A 68 -12.55 2.56 -12.27
#